data_AF-A0A370AXP4-F1
#
_entry.id   AF-A0A370AXP4-F1
#
_cell.length_a   1.000
_cell.length_b   1.000
_cell.length_c   1.000
_cell.angle_alpha   90.00
_cell.angle_beta   90.00
_cell.angle_gamma   90.00
#
_symmetry.space_group_name_H-M   'P 1'
#
loop_
_entity.id
_entity.type
_entity.pdbx_description
1 polymer ?
#
loop_
_entity_poly.entity_id
_entity_poly.type
_entity_poly.pdbx_seq_one_letter_code
_entity_poly.pdbx_strand_id
1 'polypeptide(L)' 'SGTRRRRADLHDRPRAAAWSRWSLDWHPITPGPTALLARAADTAGRVQPDTAIPNTQGYLFDAVVRHPVTVVAQPVG' A
#
# COMPACT_ATOMS: atom_id res chain seq x y z
N SER A 1 18.20 -1.05 -2.04
CA SER A 1 17.14 -0.43 -2.85
C SER A 1 16.23 0.37 -1.92
N GLY A 2 16.02 1.65 -2.20
CA GLY A 2 15.26 2.55 -1.34
C GLY A 2 13.77 2.45 -1.61
N THR A 3 12.98 2.12 -0.58
CA THR A 3 11.52 2.21 -0.63
C THR A 3 11.12 3.68 -0.69
N ARG A 4 10.88 4.21 -1.90
CA ARG A 4 10.31 5.54 -2.07
C ARG A 4 8.84 5.50 -1.63
N ARG A 5 8.54 6.08 -0.47
CA ARG A 5 7.16 6.35 -0.05
C ARG A 5 6.62 7.55 -0.80
N ARG A 6 5.37 7.47 -1.23
CA ARG A 6 4.62 8.59 -1.82
C ARG A 6 3.25 8.66 -1.16
N ARG A 7 2.75 9.88 -0.96
CA ARG A 7 1.38 10.10 -0.50
C ARG A 7 0.44 9.75 -1.65
N ALA A 8 -0.62 9.00 -1.34
CA ALA A 8 -1.72 8.74 -2.25
C ALA A 8 -2.74 9.88 -2.21
N ASP A 9 -3.47 10.05 -3.29
CA ASP A 9 -4.60 10.96 -3.36
C ASP A 9 -5.83 10.28 -2.77
N LEU A 10 -6.49 10.95 -1.82
CA LEU A 10 -7.74 10.48 -1.23
C LEU A 10 -8.91 10.95 -2.09
N HIS A 11 -9.80 10.02 -2.47
CA HIS A 11 -10.99 10.35 -3.25
C HIS A 11 -12.15 10.84 -2.39
N ASP A 12 -12.11 10.52 -1.09
CA ASP A 12 -13.16 10.85 -0.13
C ASP A 12 -12.53 11.52 1.09
N ARG A 13 -13.29 12.39 1.76
CA ARG A 13 -12.93 12.80 3.12
C ARG A 13 -13.04 11.58 4.05
N PRO A 14 -11.99 11.24 4.82
CA PRO A 14 -12.04 10.15 5.78
C PRO A 14 -13.18 10.33 6.78
N ARG A 15 -13.89 9.24 7.07
CA ARG A 15 -14.96 9.18 8.06
C ARG A 15 -14.78 7.95 8.94
N ALA A 16 -15.10 8.08 10.22
CA ALA A 16 -15.05 6.96 11.15
C ALA A 16 -15.95 5.81 10.66
N ALA A 17 -15.51 4.58 10.88
CA ALA A 17 -16.20 3.35 10.47
C ALA A 17 -16.45 3.18 8.95
N ALA A 18 -15.85 4.02 8.10
CA ALA A 18 -15.90 3.89 6.66
C ALA A 18 -14.50 3.79 6.06
N TRP A 19 -14.36 3.03 4.98
CA TRP A 19 -13.11 3.00 4.22
C TRP A 19 -12.94 4.30 3.44
N SER A 20 -11.69 4.74 3.31
CA SER A 20 -11.32 5.84 2.42
C SER A 20 -10.72 5.27 1.15
N ARG A 21 -11.32 5.58 -0.01
CA ARG A 21 -10.73 5.22 -1.30
C ARG A 21 -9.55 6.14 -1.59
N TRP A 22 -8.53 5.57 -2.20
CA TRP A 22 -7.32 6.29 -2.56
C TRP A 22 -6.73 5.74 -3.86
N SER A 23 -5.93 6.55 -4.53
CA SER A 23 -5.12 6.12 -5.67
C SER A 23 -3.74 6.73 -5.60
N LEU A 24 -2.79 6.10 -6.29
CA LEU A 24 -1.45 6.63 -6.48
C LEU A 24 -1.11 6.49 -7.95
N ASP A 25 -0.82 7.61 -8.59
CA ASP A 25 -0.37 7.59 -9.98
C ASP A 25 1.08 7.07 -10.05
N TRP A 26 1.23 5.83 -10.52
CA TRP A 26 2.51 5.12 -10.55
C TRP A 26 2.97 4.88 -11.97
N HIS A 27 4.07 5.54 -12.31
CA HIS A 27 4.77 5.43 -13.58
C HIS A 27 6.11 4.70 -13.40
N PRO A 28 6.14 3.36 -13.39
CA PRO A 28 7.39 2.62 -13.37
C PRO A 28 8.13 2.74 -14.71
N ILE A 29 9.42 3.02 -14.66
CA ILE A 29 10.27 3.15 -15.86
C ILE A 29 11.12 1.91 -16.14
N THR A 30 11.14 0.95 -15.22
CA THR A 30 11.96 -0.26 -15.32
C THR A 30 11.05 -1.49 -15.35
N PRO A 31 11.01 -2.24 -16.47
CA PRO A 31 10.32 -3.53 -16.53
C PRO A 31 10.89 -4.55 -15.55
N GLY A 32 10.07 -5.51 -15.13
CA GLY A 32 10.45 -6.61 -14.24
C GLY A 32 9.60 -6.72 -12.98
N PRO A 33 9.92 -7.71 -12.12
CA PRO A 33 9.17 -7.96 -10.88
C PRO A 33 9.42 -6.86 -9.86
N THR A 34 8.35 -6.45 -9.18
CA THR A 34 8.40 -5.51 -8.05
C THR A 34 7.23 -5.77 -7.10
N ALA A 35 7.12 -4.99 -6.03
CA ALA A 35 6.00 -5.07 -5.11
C ALA A 35 5.45 -3.68 -4.79
N LEU A 36 4.12 -3.56 -4.79
CA LEU A 36 3.41 -2.41 -4.26
C LEU A 36 3.10 -2.64 -2.78
N LEU A 37 3.32 -1.61 -1.97
CA LEU A 37 3.02 -1.61 -0.54
C LEU A 37 2.11 -0.41 -0.25
N ALA A 38 1.08 -0.62 0.56
CA ALA A 38 0.21 0.44 1.07
C ALA A 38 0.28 0.48 2.59
N ARG A 39 0.35 1.69 3.16
CA ARG A 39 0.39 1.92 4.61
C ARG A 39 -0.53 3.07 4.97
N ALA A 40 -1.49 2.81 5.84
CA ALA A 40 -2.40 3.82 6.38
C ALA A 40 -1.89 4.38 7.73
N ALA A 41 -2.33 5.61 8.02
CA ALA A 41 -2.26 6.24 9.33
C ALA A 41 -3.64 6.78 9.73
N ASP A 42 -4.04 6.63 10.99
CA ASP A 42 -5.29 7.17 11.52
C ASP A 42 -5.14 8.60 12.08
N THR A 43 -6.24 9.22 12.47
CA THR A 43 -6.25 10.60 13.03
C THR A 43 -5.60 10.70 14.42
N ALA A 44 -5.38 9.57 15.09
CA ALA A 44 -4.62 9.50 16.34
C ALA A 44 -3.13 9.22 16.11
N GLY A 45 -2.69 9.15 14.86
CA GLY A 45 -1.30 8.91 14.47
C GLY A 45 -0.86 7.45 14.53
N ARG A 46 -1.78 6.49 14.69
CA ARG A 46 -1.44 5.06 14.60
C ARG A 46 -1.15 4.70 13.16
N VAL A 47 -0.13 3.88 12.94
CA VAL A 47 0.35 3.47 11.63
C VAL A 47 0.45 1.95 11.57
N GLN A 48 0.03 1.36 10.44
CA GLN A 48 0.17 -0.10 10.24
C GLN A 48 1.62 -0.56 10.38
N PRO A 49 1.91 -1.67 11.08
CA PRO A 49 3.25 -2.23 11.22
C PRO A 49 3.73 -2.90 9.92
N ASP A 50 5.03 -3.16 9.80
CA ASP A 50 5.57 -3.95 8.66
C ASP A 50 5.30 -5.45 8.78
N THR A 51 5.11 -5.93 10.01
CA THR A 51 4.81 -7.33 10.33
C THR A 51 3.73 -7.39 11.40
N ALA A 52 2.75 -8.28 11.23
CA ALA A 52 1.70 -8.48 12.24
C ALA A 52 2.25 -9.38 13.35
N ILE A 53 1.86 -9.11 14.60
CA ILE A 53 2.22 -9.96 15.72
C ILE A 53 1.31 -11.19 15.69
N PRO A 54 1.85 -12.42 15.59
CA PRO A 54 1.03 -13.62 15.58
C PRO A 54 0.28 -13.78 16.91
N ASN A 55 -0.96 -14.25 16.84
CA ASN A 55 -1.70 -14.75 17.99
C ASN A 55 -2.29 -16.12 17.64
N THR A 56 -2.51 -16.94 18.67
CA THR A 56 -2.96 -18.33 18.52
C THR A 56 -4.24 -18.50 17.71
N GLN A 57 -5.10 -17.48 17.68
CA GLN A 57 -6.40 -17.51 17.01
C GLN A 57 -6.38 -16.90 15.59
N GLY A 58 -5.26 -16.28 15.18
CA GLY A 58 -5.11 -15.69 13.85
C GLY A 58 -5.86 -14.36 13.62
N TYR A 59 -6.24 -13.63 14.66
CA TYR A 59 -6.95 -12.35 14.53
C TYR A 59 -6.04 -11.15 14.30
N LEU A 60 -6.64 -9.99 13.99
CA LEU A 60 -5.98 -8.67 14.00
C LEU A 60 -4.80 -8.54 13.04
N PHE A 61 -4.87 -9.16 11.88
CA PHE A 61 -3.88 -8.90 10.83
C PHE A 61 -4.03 -7.45 10.34
N ASP A 62 -3.06 -6.60 10.68
CA ASP A 62 -3.06 -5.16 10.39
C ASP A 62 -1.79 -4.68 9.67
N ALA A 63 -0.87 -5.60 9.35
CA ALA A 63 0.41 -5.26 8.73
C ALA A 63 0.28 -4.81 7.28
N VAL A 64 1.30 -4.09 6.83
CA VAL A 64 1.46 -3.71 5.42
C VAL A 64 1.53 -4.97 4.56
N VAL A 65 0.59 -5.10 3.64
CA VAL A 65 0.60 -6.18 2.63
C VAL A 65 1.54 -5.80 1.49
N ARG A 66 2.42 -6.74 1.10
CA ARG A 66 3.20 -6.67 -0.15
C ARG A 66 2.39 -7.31 -1.27
N HIS A 67 2.05 -6.51 -2.27
CA HIS A 67 1.38 -6.99 -3.47
C HIS A 67 2.37 -7.09 -4.63
N PRO A 68 2.84 -8.30 -5.00
CA PRO A 68 3.79 -8.47 -6.09
C PRO A 68 3.14 -8.18 -7.44
N VAL A 69 3.85 -7.47 -8.31
CA VAL A 69 3.42 -7.13 -9.67
C VAL A 69 4.62 -7.24 -10.63
N THR A 70 4.34 -7.42 -11.92
CA THR A 70 5.36 -7.37 -12.97
C THR A 70 5.12 -6.15 -13.85
N VAL A 71 6.10 -5.26 -13.92
CA VAL A 71 6.08 -4.14 -14.88
C VAL A 71 6.45 -4.69 -16.24
N VAL A 72 5.57 -4.54 -17.22
CA VAL A 72 5.83 -4.91 -18.61
C VAL A 72 6.31 -3.69 -19.40
N ALA A 73 7.24 -3.90 -20.34
CA ALA A 73 7.58 -2.85 -21.29
C ALA A 73 6.33 -2.50 -22.11
N GLN A 74 6.13 -1.21 -22.37
CA GLN A 74 5.11 -0.81 -23.34
C GLN A 74 5.56 -1.31 -24.72
N PRO A 75 4.71 -2.02 -25.47
CA PRO A 75 5.03 -2.39 -26.84
C PRO A 75 5.30 -1.13 -27.66
N VAL A 76 6.36 -1.15 -28.46
CA VAL A 76 6.54 -0.16 -29.52
C VAL A 76 5.55 -0.53 -30.63
N GLY A 77 4.67 0.42 -30.99
CA GLY A 77 3.75 0.27 -32.12
C GLY A 77 4.46 0.35 -33.47
#